data_AF-A0A430M7F6-F1
#
_entry.id   AF-A0A430M7F6-F1
#
_cell.length_a   1.000
_cell.length_b   1.000
_cell.length_c   1.000
_cell.angle_alpha   90.00
_cell.angle_beta   90.00
_cell.angle_gamma   90.00
#
_symmetry.space_group_name_H-M   'P 1'
#
loop_
_entity.id
_entity.type
_entity.pdbx_description
1 polymer ?
#
loop_
_entity_poly.entity_id
_entity_poly.type
_entity_poly.pdbx_seq_one_letter_code
_entity_poly.pdbx_strand_id
1 'polypeptide(L)'
;MPDELTKLVTTFEQRQNGIGRPGVDWTWELDELRELFKRTILDILKSRPIWIFVDALDESGAENAKAVIRHFKDLLQGPPTRSKLRICFACRHYPVQSWEGGLEICTEHENKRDILTYLRARLSDFQMPGTLALPDLITERSDGLFIWARLVVDRILDLDLADDPNNAELVINKIIDTLPRDLNTLYAEIVRNAEKTSASLKMVRWISCARRPLSLDELRWVMVLDPDSSHTSLQAYKTTPDYTENNDVMGRKVKTLSHGLAEVIHSSETRLVQFIHQSVKDFFDNLTEASGDRYFWAKEI
;
A
#
# COMPACT_ATOMS: atom_id res chain seq x y z
N MET A 1 -24.24 -26.84 -3.71
CA MET A 1 -24.09 -25.55 -4.41
C MET A 1 -25.48 -25.09 -4.82
N PRO A 2 -25.80 -23.79 -4.82
CA PRO A 2 -27.04 -23.26 -5.41
C PRO A 2 -27.18 -23.70 -6.88
N ASP A 3 -28.39 -24.04 -7.32
CA ASP A 3 -28.62 -24.60 -8.67
C ASP A 3 -28.23 -23.60 -9.78
N GLU A 4 -28.27 -22.31 -9.52
CA GLU A 4 -27.87 -21.24 -10.43
C GLU A 4 -26.35 -21.17 -10.64
N LEU A 5 -25.54 -21.51 -9.63
CA LEU A 5 -24.09 -21.64 -9.79
C LEU A 5 -23.77 -22.82 -10.71
N THR A 6 -24.54 -23.90 -10.61
CA THR A 6 -24.46 -25.03 -11.53
C THR A 6 -24.75 -24.56 -12.96
N LYS A 7 -25.74 -23.69 -13.18
CA LYS A 7 -26.05 -23.14 -14.51
C LYS A 7 -24.91 -22.30 -15.10
N LEU A 8 -24.22 -21.49 -14.31
CA LEU A 8 -23.05 -20.75 -14.76
C LEU A 8 -21.94 -21.71 -15.21
N VAL A 9 -21.61 -22.69 -14.37
CA VAL A 9 -20.58 -23.69 -14.65
C VAL A 9 -20.93 -24.50 -15.90
N THR A 10 -22.16 -24.98 -16.02
CA THR A 10 -22.63 -25.72 -17.20
C THR A 10 -22.57 -24.86 -18.46
N THR A 11 -22.94 -23.57 -18.38
CA THR A 11 -22.87 -22.65 -19.54
C THR A 11 -21.41 -22.45 -19.96
N PHE A 12 -20.51 -22.29 -19.00
CA PHE A 12 -19.07 -22.19 -19.25
C PHE A 12 -18.51 -23.46 -19.91
N GLU A 13 -18.80 -24.63 -19.36
CA GLU A 13 -18.37 -25.93 -19.90
C GLU A 13 -18.91 -26.17 -21.32
N GLN A 14 -20.18 -25.84 -21.58
CA GLN A 14 -20.79 -25.95 -22.90
C GLN A 14 -20.10 -25.06 -23.93
N ARG A 15 -19.81 -23.80 -23.59
CA ARG A 15 -19.08 -22.89 -24.49
C ARG A 15 -17.63 -23.31 -24.68
N GLN A 16 -16.99 -23.82 -23.63
CA GLN A 16 -15.64 -24.34 -23.74
C GLN A 16 -15.55 -25.55 -24.67
N ASN A 17 -16.52 -26.47 -24.58
CA ASN A 17 -16.56 -27.67 -25.41
C ASN A 17 -17.07 -27.42 -26.84
N GLY A 18 -17.97 -26.44 -27.02
CA GLY A 18 -18.65 -26.18 -28.29
C GLY A 18 -18.05 -25.05 -29.14
N ILE A 19 -17.53 -23.99 -28.50
CA ILE A 19 -17.00 -22.79 -29.19
C ILE A 19 -15.47 -22.77 -29.14
N GLY A 20 -14.88 -23.07 -27.98
CA GLY A 20 -13.43 -23.10 -27.81
C GLY A 20 -12.95 -22.38 -26.57
N ARG A 21 -11.73 -21.82 -26.64
CA ARG A 21 -11.01 -21.26 -25.50
C ARG A 21 -11.61 -19.92 -25.05
N PRO A 22 -11.98 -19.77 -23.75
CA PRO A 22 -12.47 -18.49 -23.23
C PRO A 22 -11.39 -17.41 -23.33
N GLY A 23 -11.80 -16.19 -23.67
CA GLY A 23 -10.90 -15.04 -23.89
C GLY A 23 -10.23 -14.99 -25.26
N VAL A 24 -10.41 -16.03 -26.09
CA VAL A 24 -9.87 -16.10 -27.46
C VAL A 24 -11.00 -16.35 -28.45
N ASP A 25 -11.67 -17.49 -28.31
CA ASP A 25 -12.70 -17.95 -29.26
C ASP A 25 -14.08 -17.39 -28.86
N TRP A 26 -14.25 -17.00 -27.60
CA TRP A 26 -15.44 -16.32 -27.09
C TRP A 26 -15.14 -15.54 -25.82
N THR A 27 -15.96 -14.54 -25.52
CA THR A 27 -15.94 -13.77 -24.27
C THR A 27 -17.34 -13.68 -23.70
N TRP A 28 -17.43 -13.37 -22.40
CA TRP A 28 -18.71 -13.09 -21.76
C TRP A 28 -19.12 -11.66 -22.05
N GLU A 29 -20.39 -11.47 -22.41
CA GLU A 29 -20.99 -10.14 -22.42
C GLU A 29 -21.23 -9.68 -20.97
N LEU A 30 -20.92 -8.41 -20.68
CA LEU A 30 -21.01 -7.88 -19.32
C LEU A 30 -22.44 -7.98 -18.75
N ASP A 31 -23.44 -7.69 -19.58
CA ASP A 31 -24.85 -7.75 -19.17
C ASP A 31 -25.33 -9.19 -18.94
N GLU A 32 -24.75 -10.18 -19.65
CA GLU A 32 -24.99 -11.59 -19.37
C GLU A 32 -24.50 -11.97 -17.97
N LEU A 33 -23.27 -11.57 -17.62
CA LEU A 33 -22.70 -11.83 -16.30
C LEU A 33 -23.49 -11.13 -15.19
N ARG A 34 -23.89 -9.88 -15.40
CA ARG A 34 -24.72 -9.11 -14.46
C ARG A 34 -26.05 -9.79 -14.16
N GLU A 35 -26.76 -10.23 -15.20
CA GLU A 35 -28.06 -10.90 -15.03
C GLU A 35 -27.91 -12.26 -14.33
N LEU A 36 -26.87 -13.02 -14.66
CA LEU A 36 -26.60 -14.28 -14.02
C LEU A 36 -26.21 -14.11 -12.54
N PHE A 37 -25.36 -13.13 -12.25
CA PHE A 37 -24.98 -12.76 -10.89
C PHE A 37 -26.21 -12.38 -10.06
N LYS A 38 -27.04 -11.47 -10.59
CA LYS A 38 -28.30 -11.04 -9.95
C LYS A 38 -29.23 -12.22 -9.64
N ARG A 39 -29.47 -13.11 -10.61
CA ARG A 39 -30.33 -14.29 -10.41
C ARG A 39 -29.79 -15.23 -9.35
N THR A 40 -28.48 -15.49 -9.39
CA THR A 40 -27.79 -16.35 -8.42
C THR A 40 -27.91 -15.80 -7.00
N ILE A 41 -27.65 -14.50 -6.82
CA ILE A 41 -27.80 -13.86 -5.51
C ILE A 41 -29.26 -13.95 -5.02
N LEU A 42 -30.24 -13.66 -5.88
CA LEU A 42 -31.65 -13.71 -5.51
C LEU A 42 -32.13 -15.11 -5.12
N ASP A 43 -31.62 -16.17 -5.77
CA ASP A 43 -31.97 -17.54 -5.39
C ASP A 43 -31.37 -17.91 -4.02
N ILE A 44 -30.08 -17.64 -3.84
CA ILE A 44 -29.37 -17.92 -2.58
C ILE A 44 -30.06 -17.22 -1.41
N LEU A 45 -30.50 -15.97 -1.59
CA LEU A 45 -31.20 -15.17 -0.57
C LEU A 45 -32.51 -15.79 -0.07
N LYS A 46 -33.14 -16.71 -0.83
CA LYS A 46 -34.31 -17.47 -0.38
C LYS A 46 -33.97 -18.36 0.81
N SER A 47 -32.74 -18.88 0.86
CA SER A 47 -32.28 -19.85 1.87
C SER A 47 -31.36 -19.25 2.93
N ARG A 48 -30.51 -18.28 2.58
CA ARG A 48 -29.43 -17.78 3.45
C ARG A 48 -29.12 -16.30 3.23
N PRO A 49 -28.65 -15.56 4.26
CA PRO A 49 -28.12 -14.22 4.07
C PRO A 49 -26.79 -14.24 3.32
N ILE A 50 -26.48 -13.11 2.67
CA ILE A 50 -25.25 -12.94 1.87
C ILE A 50 -24.58 -11.63 2.23
N TRP A 51 -23.26 -11.68 2.38
CA TRP A 51 -22.40 -10.52 2.51
C TRP A 51 -21.46 -10.45 1.31
N ILE A 52 -21.39 -9.29 0.68
CA ILE A 52 -20.52 -9.03 -0.47
C ILE A 52 -19.54 -7.94 -0.06
N PHE A 53 -18.25 -8.24 -0.15
CA PHE A 53 -17.17 -7.28 0.09
C PHE A 53 -16.52 -6.99 -1.25
N VAL A 54 -16.55 -5.72 -1.65
CA VAL A 54 -15.89 -5.22 -2.86
C VAL A 54 -14.74 -4.35 -2.39
N ASP A 55 -13.53 -4.89 -2.49
CA ASP A 55 -12.32 -4.20 -2.09
C ASP A 55 -11.74 -3.38 -3.25
N ALA A 56 -11.02 -2.31 -2.92
CA ALA A 56 -10.32 -1.42 -3.85
C ALA A 56 -11.16 -0.94 -5.04
N LEU A 57 -12.41 -0.49 -4.80
CA LEU A 57 -13.33 -0.10 -5.86
C LEU A 57 -12.75 1.01 -6.77
N ASP A 58 -11.93 1.91 -6.22
CA ASP A 58 -11.29 3.01 -6.92
C ASP A 58 -10.30 2.57 -8.02
N GLU A 59 -9.72 1.37 -7.91
CA GLU A 59 -8.80 0.82 -8.92
C GLU A 59 -9.49 0.52 -10.26
N SER A 60 -10.82 0.41 -10.28
CA SER A 60 -11.59 0.18 -11.50
C SER A 60 -11.78 1.45 -12.36
N GLY A 61 -11.46 2.63 -11.83
CA GLY A 61 -11.74 3.91 -12.47
C GLY A 61 -13.18 4.40 -12.30
N ALA A 62 -13.41 5.70 -12.54
CA ALA A 62 -14.55 6.38 -11.92
C ALA A 62 -15.90 5.93 -12.46
N GLU A 63 -15.96 5.73 -13.77
CA GLU A 63 -17.19 5.32 -14.44
C GLU A 63 -17.52 3.86 -14.13
N ASN A 64 -16.51 2.99 -14.01
CA ASN A 64 -16.72 1.60 -13.62
C ASN A 64 -17.16 1.49 -12.16
N ALA A 65 -16.51 2.21 -11.24
CA ALA A 65 -16.90 2.27 -9.83
C ALA A 65 -18.37 2.68 -9.67
N LYS A 66 -18.78 3.76 -10.36
CA LYS A 66 -20.18 4.22 -10.39
C LYS A 66 -21.11 3.15 -10.98
N ALA A 67 -20.73 2.48 -12.06
CA ALA A 67 -21.54 1.43 -12.68
C ALA A 67 -21.73 0.21 -11.77
N VAL A 68 -20.66 -0.22 -11.08
CA VAL A 68 -20.69 -1.30 -10.09
C VAL A 68 -21.63 -0.94 -8.94
N ILE A 69 -21.50 0.27 -8.38
CA ILE A 69 -22.37 0.76 -7.32
C ILE A 69 -23.84 0.78 -7.77
N ARG A 70 -24.15 1.33 -8.94
CA ARG A 70 -25.52 1.36 -9.48
C ARG A 70 -26.10 -0.05 -9.60
N HIS A 71 -25.34 -0.98 -10.16
CA HIS A 71 -25.77 -2.37 -10.31
C HIS A 71 -26.11 -3.03 -8.95
N PHE A 72 -25.28 -2.81 -7.93
CA PHE A 72 -25.54 -3.33 -6.59
C PHE A 72 -26.71 -2.62 -5.90
N LYS A 73 -26.93 -1.33 -6.13
CA LYS A 73 -28.12 -0.62 -5.64
C LYS A 73 -29.40 -1.21 -6.24
N ASP A 74 -29.42 -1.48 -7.54
CA ASP A 74 -30.56 -2.14 -8.19
C ASP A 74 -30.81 -3.54 -7.63
N LEU A 75 -29.74 -4.24 -7.23
CA LEU A 75 -29.82 -5.54 -6.56
C LEU A 75 -30.39 -5.46 -5.14
N LEU A 76 -30.23 -4.34 -4.44
CA LEU A 76 -30.85 -4.10 -3.12
C LEU A 76 -32.33 -3.72 -3.24
N GLN A 77 -32.76 -3.10 -4.34
CA GLN A 77 -34.14 -2.63 -4.55
C GLN A 77 -35.13 -3.73 -4.91
N GLY A 78 -35.98 -4.18 -3.99
CA GLY A 78 -37.05 -5.12 -4.33
C GLY A 78 -37.68 -5.84 -3.11
N PRO A 79 -38.09 -7.11 -3.24
CA PRO A 79 -38.89 -7.79 -2.23
C PRO A 79 -38.19 -7.92 -0.86
N PRO A 80 -38.95 -8.14 0.23
CA PRO A 80 -38.43 -8.14 1.60
C PRO A 80 -37.26 -9.11 1.86
N THR A 81 -37.15 -10.18 1.08
CA THR A 81 -36.03 -11.14 1.14
C THR A 81 -34.67 -10.48 0.92
N ARG A 82 -34.61 -9.31 0.27
CA ARG A 82 -33.36 -8.55 0.05
C ARG A 82 -32.80 -7.90 1.31
N SER A 83 -33.56 -7.83 2.40
CA SER A 83 -33.05 -7.42 3.73
C SER A 83 -31.92 -8.31 4.26
N LYS A 84 -31.76 -9.51 3.70
CA LYS A 84 -30.70 -10.46 4.02
C LYS A 84 -29.41 -10.26 3.19
N LEU A 85 -29.40 -9.32 2.25
CA LEU A 85 -28.24 -8.95 1.44
C LEU A 85 -27.55 -7.74 2.06
N ARG A 86 -26.25 -7.86 2.31
CA ARG A 86 -25.40 -6.77 2.80
C ARG A 86 -24.19 -6.63 1.89
N ILE A 87 -23.84 -5.39 1.59
CA ILE A 87 -22.77 -5.07 0.64
C ILE A 87 -21.89 -4.02 1.31
N CYS A 88 -20.59 -4.25 1.29
CA CYS A 88 -19.57 -3.34 1.78
C CYS A 88 -18.61 -3.04 0.64
N PHE A 89 -18.41 -1.75 0.37
CA PHE A 89 -17.40 -1.27 -0.56
C PHE A 89 -16.25 -0.68 0.25
N ALA A 90 -15.04 -1.09 -0.05
CA ALA A 90 -13.83 -0.42 0.42
C ALA A 90 -13.19 0.31 -0.76
N CYS A 91 -12.83 1.57 -0.53
CA CYS A 91 -12.16 2.42 -1.49
C CYS A 91 -11.43 3.55 -0.76
N ARG A 92 -10.45 4.14 -1.44
CA ARG A 92 -9.85 5.40 -0.98
C ARG A 92 -10.81 6.56 -1.17
N HIS A 93 -10.41 7.76 -0.72
CA HIS A 93 -11.10 9.01 -1.02
C HIS A 93 -11.35 9.13 -2.52
N TYR A 94 -12.56 8.83 -2.93
CA TYR A 94 -12.97 8.75 -4.31
C TYR A 94 -14.18 9.65 -4.51
N PRO A 95 -14.27 10.43 -5.60
CA PRO A 95 -15.43 11.26 -5.89
C PRO A 95 -16.59 10.39 -6.38
N VAL A 96 -17.05 9.46 -5.54
CA VAL A 96 -18.33 8.80 -5.69
C VAL A 96 -19.36 9.75 -5.12
N GLN A 97 -20.32 10.14 -5.96
CA GLN A 97 -21.48 10.91 -5.52
C GLN A 97 -22.13 10.20 -4.33
N SER A 98 -22.24 10.92 -3.21
CA SER A 98 -22.66 10.42 -1.90
C SER A 98 -23.73 9.34 -1.99
N TRP A 99 -23.48 8.21 -1.34
CA TRP A 99 -24.46 7.14 -1.27
C TRP A 99 -25.68 7.62 -0.47
N GLU A 100 -26.75 8.03 -1.16
CA GLU A 100 -28.04 8.23 -0.48
C GLU A 100 -28.51 6.90 0.12
N GLY A 101 -28.58 6.82 1.46
CA GLY A 101 -29.18 5.71 2.21
C GLY A 101 -28.24 4.60 2.71
N GLY A 102 -26.93 4.83 2.78
CA GLY A 102 -25.92 3.84 3.19
C GLY A 102 -25.10 4.36 4.36
N LEU A 103 -24.46 3.43 5.09
CA LEU A 103 -23.50 3.80 6.13
C LEU A 103 -22.14 4.01 5.47
N GLU A 104 -21.59 5.21 5.62
CA GLU A 104 -20.23 5.54 5.23
C GLU A 104 -19.35 5.56 6.48
N ILE A 105 -18.21 4.86 6.41
CA ILE A 105 -17.20 4.85 7.48
C ILE A 105 -15.91 5.38 6.86
N CYS A 106 -15.53 6.58 7.26
CA CYS A 106 -14.21 7.15 6.96
C CYS A 106 -13.24 6.64 8.02
N THR A 107 -12.31 5.77 7.63
CA THR A 107 -11.42 5.09 8.57
C THR A 107 -10.50 6.06 9.29
N GLU A 108 -10.11 7.16 8.64
CA GLU A 108 -9.32 8.23 9.25
C GLU A 108 -9.99 8.80 10.51
N HIS A 109 -11.32 8.93 10.52
CA HIS A 109 -12.06 9.44 11.68
C HIS A 109 -12.17 8.43 12.84
N GLU A 110 -12.01 7.13 12.56
CA GLU A 110 -12.21 6.06 13.54
C GLU A 110 -10.89 5.52 14.13
N ASN A 111 -9.75 5.81 13.49
CA ASN A 111 -8.46 5.19 13.84
C ASN A 111 -7.75 5.80 15.06
N LYS A 112 -8.23 6.93 15.60
CA LYS A 112 -7.50 7.72 16.64
C LYS A 112 -7.04 6.88 17.83
N ARG A 113 -7.93 6.03 18.37
CA ARG A 113 -7.64 5.20 19.55
C ARG A 113 -6.61 4.10 19.25
N ASP A 114 -6.68 3.52 18.07
CA ASP A 114 -5.81 2.41 17.69
C ASP A 114 -4.40 2.94 17.37
N ILE A 115 -4.29 4.12 16.75
CA ILE A 115 -3.01 4.82 16.58
C ILE A 115 -2.37 5.13 17.93
N LEU A 116 -3.14 5.66 18.90
CA LEU A 116 -2.61 5.93 20.24
C LEU A 116 -2.10 4.66 20.93
N THR A 117 -2.85 3.56 20.80
CA THR A 117 -2.47 2.26 21.34
C THR A 117 -1.18 1.73 20.70
N TYR A 118 -1.08 1.83 19.37
CA TYR A 118 0.11 1.48 18.61
C TYR A 118 1.33 2.29 19.07
N LEU A 119 1.20 3.62 19.21
CA LEU A 119 2.29 4.50 19.61
C LEU A 119 2.77 4.23 21.04
N ARG A 120 1.83 3.98 21.98
CA ARG A 120 2.19 3.60 23.36
C ARG A 120 2.97 2.30 23.41
N ALA A 121 2.59 1.31 22.62
CA ALA A 121 3.35 0.06 22.54
C ALA A 121 4.75 0.28 21.93
N ARG A 122 4.84 1.04 20.84
CA ARG A 122 6.08 1.35 20.13
C ARG A 122 7.09 2.17 20.92
N LEU A 123 6.60 3.04 21.80
CA LEU A 123 7.41 3.94 22.63
C LEU A 123 7.60 3.42 24.06
N SER A 124 7.13 2.21 24.37
CA SER A 124 7.14 1.67 25.74
C SER A 124 8.53 1.57 26.36
N ASP A 125 9.54 1.16 25.58
CA ASP A 125 10.93 1.06 26.00
C ASP A 125 11.75 2.34 25.73
N PHE A 126 11.14 3.34 25.09
CA PHE A 126 11.82 4.58 24.76
C PHE A 126 11.83 5.49 25.98
N GLN A 127 13.03 5.82 26.48
CA GLN A 127 13.20 6.75 27.60
C GLN A 127 12.79 8.16 27.17
N MET A 128 11.50 8.46 27.34
CA MET A 128 10.92 9.75 26.99
C MET A 128 11.57 10.87 27.79
N PRO A 129 12.12 11.91 27.13
CA PRO A 129 12.51 13.14 27.82
C PRO A 129 11.25 13.89 28.28
N GLY A 130 11.15 14.18 29.58
CA GLY A 130 10.20 15.18 30.12
C GLY A 130 8.71 14.79 30.14
N THR A 131 7.86 15.82 30.30
CA THR A 131 6.39 15.75 30.46
C THR A 131 5.62 15.58 29.14
N LEU A 132 6.32 15.39 28.02
CA LEU A 132 5.73 15.36 26.70
C LEU A 132 4.88 14.08 26.52
N ALA A 133 3.56 14.26 26.34
CA ALA A 133 2.66 13.20 25.93
C ALA A 133 2.83 12.90 24.43
N LEU A 134 4.01 12.40 24.04
CA LEU A 134 4.38 12.16 22.65
C LEU A 134 3.38 11.28 21.88
N PRO A 135 2.86 10.17 22.45
CA PRO A 135 1.83 9.38 21.77
C PRO A 135 0.59 10.22 21.41
N ASP A 136 0.10 11.05 22.33
CA ASP A 136 -1.09 11.88 22.13
C ASP A 136 -0.84 12.96 21.06
N LEU A 137 0.34 13.56 21.04
CA LEU A 137 0.71 14.57 20.04
C LEU A 137 0.80 13.98 18.63
N ILE A 138 1.46 12.82 18.47
CA ILE A 138 1.55 12.14 17.17
C ILE A 138 0.17 11.66 16.72
N THR A 139 -0.65 11.11 17.63
CA THR A 139 -2.03 10.72 17.33
C THR A 139 -2.84 11.90 16.77
N GLU A 140 -2.78 13.06 17.42
CA GLU A 140 -3.52 14.25 16.97
C GLU A 140 -3.05 14.73 15.59
N ARG A 141 -1.75 14.66 15.31
CA ARG A 141 -1.19 15.12 14.02
C ARG A 141 -1.32 14.14 12.88
N SER A 142 -1.48 12.85 13.17
CA SER A 142 -1.64 11.81 12.15
C SER A 142 -2.93 11.92 11.36
N ASP A 143 -3.93 12.65 11.86
CA ASP A 143 -5.24 12.80 11.21
C ASP A 143 -5.85 11.45 10.76
N GLY A 144 -5.70 10.42 11.63
CA GLY A 144 -6.21 9.08 11.34
C GLY A 144 -5.33 8.20 10.45
N LEU A 145 -4.21 8.72 9.93
CA LEU A 145 -3.31 8.01 9.02
C LEU A 145 -2.25 7.21 9.79
N PHE A 146 -2.47 5.89 9.89
CA PHE A 146 -1.51 4.97 10.52
C PHE A 146 -0.12 5.03 9.91
N ILE A 147 -0.04 5.16 8.58
CA ILE A 147 1.24 5.21 7.86
C ILE A 147 2.05 6.45 8.24
N TRP A 148 1.38 7.58 8.46
CA TRP A 148 2.00 8.80 8.94
C TRP A 148 2.55 8.58 10.35
N ALA A 149 1.72 8.06 11.27
CA ALA A 149 2.13 7.79 12.65
C ALA A 149 3.31 6.82 12.73
N ARG A 150 3.32 5.76 11.91
CA ARG A 150 4.43 4.80 11.78
C ARG A 150 5.73 5.50 11.35
N LEU A 151 5.69 6.30 10.30
CA LEU A 151 6.88 7.00 9.79
C LEU A 151 7.45 7.99 10.80
N VAL A 152 6.58 8.73 11.49
CA VAL A 152 7.01 9.69 12.52
C VAL A 152 7.63 8.97 13.71
N VAL A 153 7.00 7.92 14.23
CA VAL A 153 7.56 7.19 15.38
C VAL A 153 8.85 6.46 15.02
N ASP A 154 8.97 5.87 13.83
CA ASP A 154 10.22 5.29 13.34
C ASP A 154 11.33 6.34 13.27
N ARG A 155 11.05 7.53 12.72
CA ARG A 155 12.02 8.63 12.63
C ARG A 155 12.49 9.11 14.01
N ILE A 156 11.60 9.15 15.00
CA ILE A 156 11.95 9.54 16.37
C ILE A 156 12.82 8.47 17.04
N LEU A 157 12.46 7.19 16.88
CA LEU A 157 13.20 6.07 17.45
C LEU A 157 14.60 5.91 16.85
N ASP A 158 14.79 6.35 15.60
CA ASP A 158 16.09 6.34 14.93
C ASP A 158 16.98 7.55 15.31
N LEU A 159 16.51 8.48 16.16
CA LEU A 159 17.34 9.59 16.66
C LEU A 159 18.33 9.10 17.72
N ASP A 160 19.58 9.51 17.57
CA ASP A 160 20.58 9.35 18.64
C ASP A 160 20.42 10.48 19.65
N LEU A 161 19.62 10.22 20.69
CA LEU A 161 19.28 11.18 21.74
C LEU A 161 20.14 11.02 23.00
N ALA A 162 21.15 10.14 22.97
CA ALA A 162 21.89 9.70 24.14
C ALA A 162 22.73 10.80 24.81
N ASP A 163 23.08 11.87 24.09
CA ASP A 163 24.07 12.85 24.56
C ASP A 163 23.49 14.08 25.29
N ASP A 164 22.19 14.40 25.16
CA ASP A 164 21.57 15.54 25.88
C ASP A 164 20.02 15.44 25.95
N PRO A 165 19.43 15.11 27.12
CA PRO A 165 17.98 15.00 27.30
C PRO A 165 17.20 16.31 27.08
N ASN A 166 17.78 17.47 27.37
CA ASN A 166 17.12 18.77 27.15
C ASN A 166 17.11 19.13 25.67
N ASN A 167 18.14 18.72 24.93
CA ASN A 167 18.16 18.81 23.47
C ASN A 167 17.19 17.81 22.83
N ALA A 168 17.01 16.63 23.42
CA ALA A 168 16.14 15.59 22.88
C ALA A 168 14.66 16.02 22.78
N GLU A 169 14.10 16.65 23.81
CA GLU A 169 12.73 17.17 23.77
C GLU A 169 12.57 18.26 22.70
N LEU A 170 13.53 19.18 22.60
CA LEU A 170 13.54 20.23 21.57
C LEU A 170 13.62 19.67 20.16
N VAL A 171 14.45 18.65 19.93
CA VAL A 171 14.59 17.97 18.64
C VAL A 171 13.31 17.24 18.26
N ILE A 172 12.70 16.50 19.20
CA ILE A 172 11.44 15.79 18.97
C ILE A 172 10.32 16.78 18.63
N ASN A 173 10.16 17.85 19.40
CA ASN A 173 9.15 18.87 19.14
C ASN A 173 9.37 19.53 17.78
N LYS A 174 10.62 19.86 17.44
CA LYS A 174 10.96 20.42 16.13
C LYS A 174 10.63 19.46 14.99
N ILE A 175 10.90 18.17 15.14
CA ILE A 175 10.53 17.17 14.12
C ILE A 175 9.02 17.18 13.95
N ILE A 176 8.26 17.06 15.03
CA ILE A 176 6.80 16.99 14.95
C ILE A 176 6.22 18.28 14.34
N ASP A 177 6.75 19.46 14.69
CA ASP A 177 6.35 20.78 14.17
C ASP A 177 6.73 21.03 12.71
N THR A 178 7.84 20.44 12.25
CA THR A 178 8.27 20.59 10.86
C THR A 178 7.63 19.56 9.94
N LEU A 179 7.19 18.43 10.48
CA LEU A 179 6.61 17.36 9.68
C LEU A 179 5.25 17.78 9.09
N PRO A 180 5.09 17.69 7.76
CA PRO A 180 3.84 18.01 7.12
C PRO A 180 2.76 17.00 7.52
N ARG A 181 1.53 17.48 7.69
CA ARG A 181 0.36 16.62 7.94
C ARG A 181 -0.05 15.84 6.69
N ASP A 182 0.11 16.46 5.53
CA ASP A 182 -0.15 15.82 4.24
C ASP A 182 0.90 14.73 3.94
N LEU A 183 0.42 13.55 3.58
CA LEU A 183 1.24 12.36 3.39
C LEU A 183 2.16 12.46 2.17
N ASN A 184 1.70 13.08 1.08
CA ASN A 184 2.53 13.29 -0.12
C ASN A 184 3.68 14.26 0.16
N THR A 185 3.39 15.33 0.91
CA THR A 185 4.41 16.29 1.34
C THR A 185 5.42 15.64 2.29
N LEU A 186 4.97 14.73 3.17
CA LEU A 186 5.85 13.93 4.02
C LEU A 186 6.78 13.05 3.17
N TYR A 187 6.24 12.34 2.18
CA TYR A 187 7.05 11.53 1.27
C TYR A 187 8.07 12.37 0.49
N ALA A 188 7.66 13.53 -0.03
CA ALA A 188 8.56 14.43 -0.73
C ALA A 188 9.72 14.92 0.15
N GLU A 189 9.46 15.23 1.43
CA GLU A 189 10.53 15.58 2.37
C GLU A 189 11.48 14.41 2.61
N ILE A 190 10.94 13.20 2.79
CA ILE A 190 11.74 11.99 3.01
C ILE A 190 12.64 11.70 1.80
N VAL A 191 12.08 11.77 0.58
CA VAL A 191 12.84 11.56 -0.66
C VAL A 191 13.91 12.64 -0.86
N ARG A 192 13.59 13.91 -0.61
CA ARG A 192 14.57 15.01 -0.65
C ARG A 192 15.72 14.80 0.35
N ASN A 193 15.46 14.17 1.49
CA ASN A 193 16.52 13.80 2.42
C ASN A 193 17.35 12.61 1.89
N ALA A 194 16.72 11.64 1.21
CA ALA A 194 17.41 10.52 0.56
C ALA A 194 18.37 10.98 -0.55
N GLU A 195 18.00 12.02 -1.30
CA GLU A 195 18.84 12.63 -2.35
C GLU A 195 20.20 13.15 -1.83
N LYS A 196 20.36 13.36 -0.52
CA LYS A 196 21.63 13.79 0.07
C LYS A 196 22.73 12.73 -0.03
N THR A 197 22.38 11.48 -0.30
CA THR A 197 23.36 10.39 -0.44
C THR A 197 23.08 9.57 -1.70
N SER A 198 24.14 9.29 -2.48
CA SER A 198 24.03 8.51 -3.72
C SER A 198 23.45 7.11 -3.48
N ALA A 199 23.80 6.47 -2.36
CA ALA A 199 23.29 5.15 -2.00
C ALA A 199 21.78 5.15 -1.71
N SER A 200 21.26 6.12 -0.98
CA SER A 200 19.82 6.20 -0.67
C SER A 200 19.01 6.49 -1.94
N LEU A 201 19.48 7.44 -2.75
CA LEU A 201 18.86 7.75 -4.04
C LEU A 201 18.84 6.52 -4.96
N LYS A 202 19.96 5.80 -5.07
CA LYS A 202 20.06 4.57 -5.85
C LYS A 202 19.04 3.53 -5.38
N MET A 203 18.95 3.28 -4.07
CA MET A 203 18.01 2.31 -3.53
C MET A 203 16.55 2.67 -3.82
N VAL A 204 16.16 3.91 -3.52
CA VAL A 204 14.78 4.37 -3.74
C VAL A 204 14.41 4.25 -5.21
N ARG A 205 15.30 4.68 -6.13
CA ARG A 205 15.07 4.57 -7.59
C ARG A 205 14.86 3.13 -8.04
N TRP A 206 15.71 2.20 -7.60
CA TRP A 206 15.59 0.81 -8.02
C TRP A 206 14.33 0.15 -7.49
N ILE A 207 13.92 0.45 -6.26
CA ILE A 207 12.67 -0.06 -5.68
C ILE A 207 11.46 0.55 -6.42
N SER A 208 11.47 1.86 -6.70
CA SER A 208 10.34 2.54 -7.36
C SER A 208 10.17 2.13 -8.82
N CYS A 209 11.27 1.91 -9.55
CA CYS A 209 11.21 1.59 -10.97
C CYS A 209 11.09 0.08 -11.27
N ALA A 210 11.16 -0.77 -10.25
CA ALA A 210 11.06 -2.21 -10.45
C ALA A 210 9.63 -2.63 -10.85
N ARG A 211 9.52 -3.43 -11.91
CA ARG A 211 8.22 -3.96 -12.39
C ARG A 211 7.57 -4.95 -11.41
N ARG A 212 8.37 -5.53 -10.52
CA ARG A 212 7.97 -6.42 -9.44
C ARG A 212 8.83 -6.13 -8.21
N PRO A 213 8.40 -6.51 -7.00
CA PRO A 213 9.26 -6.49 -5.82
C PRO A 213 10.60 -7.17 -6.10
N LEU A 214 11.68 -6.51 -5.71
CA LEU A 214 13.03 -7.06 -5.81
C LEU A 214 13.25 -8.04 -4.67
N SER A 215 13.94 -9.14 -4.93
CA SER A 215 14.46 -9.96 -3.83
C SER A 215 15.55 -9.21 -3.08
N LEU A 216 15.76 -9.57 -1.81
CA LEU A 216 16.84 -9.00 -1.01
C LEU A 216 18.22 -9.26 -1.65
N ASP A 217 18.37 -10.39 -2.32
CA ASP A 217 19.59 -10.76 -3.04
C ASP A 217 19.80 -9.93 -4.31
N GLU A 218 18.73 -9.67 -5.07
CA GLU A 218 18.75 -8.76 -6.22
C GLU A 218 19.14 -7.35 -5.78
N LEU A 219 18.51 -6.84 -4.73
CA LEU A 219 18.80 -5.50 -4.22
C LEU A 219 20.25 -5.39 -3.72
N ARG A 220 20.80 -6.44 -3.09
CA ARG A 220 22.20 -6.46 -2.67
C ARG A 220 23.15 -6.22 -3.84
N TRP A 221 22.91 -6.89 -4.97
CA TRP A 221 23.72 -6.68 -6.16
C TRP A 221 23.52 -5.31 -6.76
N VAL A 222 22.26 -4.86 -6.86
CA VAL A 222 21.93 -3.50 -7.32
C VAL A 222 22.71 -2.44 -6.56
N MET A 223 22.82 -2.57 -5.23
CA MET A 223 23.52 -1.57 -4.42
C MET A 223 25.02 -1.51 -4.71
N VAL A 224 25.66 -2.64 -4.98
CA VAL A 224 27.11 -2.75 -5.13
C VAL A 224 27.58 -2.59 -6.58
N LEU A 225 26.76 -2.97 -7.56
CA LEU A 225 27.10 -2.85 -8.99
C LEU A 225 27.09 -1.37 -9.41
N ASP A 226 28.20 -0.93 -9.98
CA ASP A 226 28.37 0.44 -10.45
C ASP A 226 28.87 0.40 -11.91
N PRO A 227 28.08 0.91 -12.88
CA PRO A 227 28.44 0.91 -14.30
C PRO A 227 29.79 1.57 -14.61
N ASP A 228 30.18 2.56 -13.80
CA ASP A 228 31.40 3.33 -14.01
C ASP A 228 32.63 2.72 -13.31
N SER A 229 32.45 1.60 -12.60
CA SER A 229 33.55 1.00 -11.85
C SER A 229 34.50 0.19 -12.72
N SER A 230 35.77 0.16 -12.34
CA SER A 230 36.81 -0.64 -12.99
C SER A 230 36.74 -2.14 -12.65
N HIS A 231 35.75 -2.59 -11.87
CA HIS A 231 35.64 -3.99 -11.48
C HIS A 231 35.16 -4.86 -12.64
N THR A 232 35.93 -5.90 -12.96
CA THR A 232 35.66 -6.79 -14.10
C THR A 232 35.01 -8.12 -13.72
N SER A 233 34.74 -8.37 -12.44
CA SER A 233 34.13 -9.62 -11.97
C SER A 233 33.27 -9.45 -10.72
N LEU A 234 32.30 -10.36 -10.53
CA LEU A 234 31.45 -10.38 -9.33
C LEU A 234 32.24 -10.59 -8.03
N GLN A 235 33.34 -11.35 -8.08
CA GLN A 235 34.19 -11.55 -6.91
C GLN A 235 34.84 -10.26 -6.43
N ALA A 236 35.23 -9.38 -7.37
CA ALA A 236 35.80 -8.09 -7.01
C ALA A 236 34.76 -7.21 -6.28
N TYR A 237 33.51 -7.24 -6.74
CA TYR A 237 32.41 -6.57 -6.03
C TYR A 237 32.11 -7.15 -4.65
N LYS A 238 32.24 -8.46 -4.45
CA LYS A 238 32.07 -9.08 -3.12
C LYS A 238 33.09 -8.61 -2.08
N THR A 239 34.25 -8.14 -2.53
CA THR A 239 35.30 -7.60 -1.63
C THR A 239 35.09 -6.13 -1.27
N THR A 240 34.09 -5.45 -1.85
CA THR A 240 33.79 -4.06 -1.52
C THR A 240 33.19 -3.93 -0.12
N PRO A 241 33.45 -2.83 0.61
CA PRO A 241 32.86 -2.59 1.93
C PRO A 241 31.33 -2.55 1.94
N ASP A 242 30.73 -2.21 0.80
CA ASP A 242 29.28 -2.08 0.67
C ASP A 242 28.56 -3.42 0.49
N TYR A 243 29.26 -4.48 0.08
CA TYR A 243 28.72 -5.81 -0.04
C TYR A 243 28.57 -6.49 1.32
N THR A 244 27.45 -7.17 1.55
CA THR A 244 27.21 -7.93 2.78
C THR A 244 26.32 -9.13 2.51
N GLU A 245 26.75 -10.35 2.84
CA GLU A 245 25.91 -11.56 2.71
C GLU A 245 24.92 -11.71 3.89
N ASN A 246 25.05 -10.89 4.92
CA ASN A 246 24.17 -10.92 6.07
C ASN A 246 22.84 -10.23 5.75
N ASN A 247 21.76 -11.02 5.77
CA ASN A 247 20.42 -10.53 5.45
C ASN A 247 19.89 -9.51 6.47
N ASP A 248 20.29 -9.57 7.73
CA ASP A 248 19.85 -8.63 8.77
C ASP A 248 20.56 -7.28 8.60
N VAL A 249 21.83 -7.30 8.21
CA VAL A 249 22.56 -6.08 7.82
C VAL A 249 21.92 -5.46 6.58
N MET A 250 21.60 -6.26 5.55
CA MET A 250 20.94 -5.75 4.35
C MET A 250 19.53 -5.22 4.65
N GLY A 251 18.77 -5.89 5.52
CA GLY A 251 17.45 -5.40 5.97
C GLY A 251 17.54 -4.07 6.70
N ARG A 252 18.56 -3.87 7.56
CA ARG A 252 18.82 -2.55 8.15
C ARG A 252 19.21 -1.51 7.10
N LYS A 253 20.06 -1.85 6.12
CA LYS A 253 20.38 -0.96 4.99
C LYS A 253 19.11 -0.55 4.24
N VAL A 254 18.18 -1.48 3.99
CA VAL A 254 16.88 -1.18 3.36
C VAL A 254 16.12 -0.13 4.17
N LYS A 255 15.96 -0.34 5.48
CA LYS A 255 15.26 0.63 6.34
C LYS A 255 15.96 1.99 6.32
N THR A 256 17.27 2.03 6.52
CA THR A 256 18.03 3.28 6.63
C THR A 256 18.10 4.06 5.32
N LEU A 257 18.46 3.40 4.21
CA LEU A 257 18.66 4.05 2.91
C LEU A 257 17.33 4.39 2.21
N SER A 258 16.24 3.69 2.52
CA SER A 258 14.90 4.11 2.10
C SER A 258 14.25 5.12 3.05
N HIS A 259 14.94 5.51 4.13
CA HIS A 259 14.39 6.36 5.19
C HIS A 259 13.05 5.87 5.74
N GLY A 260 12.93 4.54 5.89
CA GLY A 260 11.72 3.88 6.38
C GLY A 260 10.62 3.69 5.33
N LEU A 261 10.79 4.17 4.09
CA LEU A 261 9.77 4.00 3.03
C LEU A 261 9.68 2.57 2.50
N ALA A 262 10.72 1.75 2.67
CA ALA A 262 10.74 0.36 2.25
C ALA A 262 11.03 -0.59 3.41
N GLU A 263 10.49 -1.80 3.29
CA GLU A 263 10.68 -2.89 4.25
C GLU A 263 10.97 -4.20 3.54
N VAL A 264 11.52 -5.15 4.30
CA VAL A 264 11.76 -6.51 3.85
C VAL A 264 10.63 -7.40 4.39
N ILE A 265 9.87 -8.01 3.49
CA ILE A 265 8.84 -8.99 3.82
C ILE A 265 9.30 -10.42 3.50
N HIS A 266 8.72 -11.38 4.21
CA HIS A 266 8.96 -12.80 3.98
C HIS A 266 7.80 -13.36 3.14
N SER A 267 8.10 -13.77 1.90
CA SER A 267 7.16 -14.41 1.00
C SER A 267 7.62 -15.83 0.71
N SER A 268 6.98 -16.79 1.37
CA SER A 268 7.36 -18.22 1.33
C SER A 268 8.84 -18.41 1.71
N GLU A 269 9.70 -18.77 0.74
CA GLU A 269 11.14 -19.00 0.94
C GLU A 269 12.00 -17.78 0.58
N THR A 270 11.40 -16.69 0.12
CA THR A 270 12.12 -15.52 -0.39
C THR A 270 11.88 -14.27 0.46
N ARG A 271 12.92 -13.46 0.61
CA ARG A 271 12.83 -12.12 1.21
C ARG A 271 12.65 -11.11 0.09
N LEU A 272 11.54 -10.38 0.10
CA LEU A 272 11.21 -9.38 -0.91
C LEU A 272 11.27 -7.99 -0.30
N VAL A 273 11.69 -7.02 -1.10
CA VAL A 273 11.71 -5.61 -0.73
C VAL A 273 10.50 -4.93 -1.37
N GLN A 274 9.71 -4.26 -0.54
CA GLN A 274 8.53 -3.51 -0.98
C GLN A 274 8.44 -2.18 -0.24
N PHE A 275 7.63 -1.27 -0.75
CA PHE A 275 7.25 -0.09 0.01
C PHE A 275 6.36 -0.48 1.19
N ILE A 276 6.46 0.27 2.30
CA ILE A 276 5.70 0.01 3.53
C ILE A 276 4.19 0.20 3.37
N HIS A 277 3.75 0.87 2.30
CA HIS A 277 2.35 1.11 1.99
C HIS A 277 2.16 1.46 0.51
N GLN A 278 1.00 1.12 -0.06
CA GLN A 278 0.68 1.37 -1.46
C GLN A 278 0.73 2.87 -1.82
N SER A 279 0.34 3.77 -0.91
CA SER A 279 0.42 5.23 -1.15
C SER A 279 1.84 5.74 -1.41
N VAL A 280 2.87 5.06 -0.91
CA VAL A 280 4.28 5.40 -1.23
C VAL A 280 4.56 5.08 -2.69
N LYS A 281 4.10 3.93 -3.16
CA LYS A 281 4.23 3.54 -4.56
C LYS A 281 3.48 4.53 -5.46
N ASP A 282 2.24 4.85 -5.12
CA ASP A 282 1.42 5.79 -5.89
C ASP A 282 2.07 7.18 -5.95
N PHE A 283 2.72 7.62 -4.87
CA PHE A 283 3.50 8.85 -4.85
C PHE A 283 4.64 8.83 -5.89
N PHE A 284 5.41 7.74 -5.96
CA PHE A 284 6.46 7.61 -6.97
C PHE A 284 5.92 7.49 -8.39
N ASP A 285 4.83 6.74 -8.59
CA ASP A 285 4.19 6.58 -9.90
C ASP A 285 3.69 7.95 -10.42
N ASN A 286 3.00 8.74 -9.57
CA ASN A 286 2.52 10.08 -9.92
C ASN A 286 3.67 11.06 -10.24
N LEU A 287 4.79 10.97 -9.51
CA LEU A 287 5.98 11.79 -9.81
C LEU A 287 6.51 11.50 -11.21
N THR A 288 6.55 10.23 -11.63
CA THR A 288 7.03 9.85 -12.97
C THR A 288 6.09 10.29 -14.09
N GLU A 289 4.78 10.30 -13.84
CA GLU A 289 3.79 10.77 -14.82
C GLU A 289 3.85 12.29 -15.01
N ALA A 290 3.92 13.06 -13.92
CA ALA A 290 3.95 14.52 -13.95
C ALA A 290 5.20 15.08 -14.68
N SER A 291 6.30 14.34 -14.64
CA SER A 291 7.53 14.71 -15.33
C SER A 291 7.54 14.47 -16.85
N GLY A 292 6.55 13.75 -17.41
CA GLY A 292 6.51 13.35 -18.82
C GLY A 292 7.59 12.32 -19.23
N ASP A 293 8.64 12.16 -18.43
CA ASP A 293 9.61 11.08 -18.50
C ASP A 293 9.23 10.03 -17.45
N ARG A 294 8.96 8.77 -17.85
CA ARG A 294 9.01 7.59 -16.93
C ARG A 294 10.40 7.41 -16.26
N TYR A 295 11.31 8.33 -16.55
CA TYR A 295 12.75 8.35 -16.37
C TYR A 295 13.24 9.73 -15.94
N PHE A 296 12.41 10.59 -15.32
CA PHE A 296 12.90 11.88 -14.81
C PHE A 296 14.08 11.70 -13.84
N TRP A 297 14.13 10.53 -13.20
CA TRP A 297 15.21 10.07 -12.33
C TRP A 297 16.37 9.34 -13.04
N ALA A 298 16.30 9.10 -14.35
CA ALA A 298 17.30 8.34 -15.12
C ALA A 298 18.20 9.23 -16.01
N LYS A 299 18.18 10.55 -15.87
CA LYS A 299 19.05 11.46 -16.62
C LYS A 299 20.52 11.48 -16.15
N GLU A 300 20.86 10.74 -15.10
CA GLU A 300 22.23 10.57 -14.63
C GLU A 300 22.49 9.09 -14.29
N ILE A 301 22.56 8.28 -15.35
CA ILE A 301 23.38 7.06 -15.41
C ILE A 301 24.41 7.32 -16.51
#